data_AF-A0A348ANI1-F1
#
_entry.id   AF-A0A348ANI1-F1
#
_cell.length_a   1.000
_cell.length_b   1.000
_cell.length_c   1.000
_cell.angle_alpha   90.00
_cell.angle_beta   90.00
_cell.angle_gamma   90.00
#
_symmetry.space_group_name_H-M   'P 1'
#
loop_
_entity.id
_entity.type
_entity.pdbx_description
1 polymer ?
#
loop_
_entity_poly.entity_id
_entity_poly.type
_entity_poly.pdbx_seq_one_letter_code
_entity_poly.pdbx_strand_id
1 'polypeptide(L)'
;MRKPFSRRPTPVDPAHMITLHQEAIEQLELMRSSADAAEHATDSMRDSLDSMTENHWEAYMDVLHMISLHDDSMANSIKKYGLKLRDNETEENERQWGNRLLLTLLLLGLIRRHRRFVQFYSQRGNPMGEYLRNSLAMEREHLAKFISMINYVM
;
A
#
# COMPACT_ATOMS: atom_id res chain seq x y z
N MET A 1 -23.47 4.52 33.38
CA MET A 1 -22.72 3.92 32.27
C MET A 1 -22.80 4.84 31.05
N ARG A 2 -21.71 5.51 30.68
CA ARG A 2 -21.65 6.35 29.47
C ARG A 2 -21.42 5.42 28.27
N LYS A 3 -22.31 5.48 27.27
CA LYS A 3 -22.14 4.74 26.01
C LYS A 3 -20.81 5.16 25.36
N PRO A 4 -19.97 4.24 24.87
CA PRO A 4 -18.80 4.64 24.10
C PRO A 4 -19.29 5.38 22.86
N PHE A 5 -18.77 6.57 22.63
CA PHE A 5 -19.03 7.35 21.42
C PHE A 5 -18.77 6.44 20.22
N SER A 6 -19.82 6.06 19.50
CA SER A 6 -19.64 5.51 18.16
C SER A 6 -18.97 6.62 17.35
N ARG A 7 -17.70 6.42 16.98
CA ARG A 7 -17.06 7.24 15.96
C ARG A 7 -17.97 7.14 14.74
N ARG A 8 -18.69 8.22 14.42
CA ARG A 8 -19.44 8.29 13.17
C ARG A 8 -18.39 8.12 12.06
N PRO A 9 -18.63 7.28 11.04
CA PRO A 9 -17.69 7.16 9.93
C PRO A 9 -17.47 8.56 9.36
N THR A 10 -16.25 9.06 9.44
CA THR A 10 -15.91 10.33 8.79
C THR A 10 -16.15 10.11 7.30
N PRO A 11 -16.97 10.94 6.63
CA PRO A 11 -17.21 10.77 5.22
C PRO A 11 -15.87 10.86 4.48
N VAL A 12 -15.50 9.77 3.82
CA VAL A 12 -14.30 9.69 2.97
C VAL A 12 -14.33 10.83 1.96
N ASP A 13 -13.36 11.75 2.04
CA ASP A 13 -13.13 12.78 1.03
C ASP A 13 -12.44 12.14 -0.19
N PRO A 14 -13.11 12.04 -1.34
CA PRO A 14 -12.54 11.41 -2.53
C PRO A 14 -11.29 12.10 -3.04
N ALA A 15 -11.23 13.44 -2.93
CA ALA A 15 -10.08 14.20 -3.41
C ALA A 15 -8.85 13.85 -2.58
N HIS A 16 -9.00 13.84 -1.25
CA HIS A 16 -7.95 13.41 -0.34
C HIS A 16 -7.52 11.95 -0.57
N MET A 17 -8.47 11.03 -0.77
CA MET A 17 -8.13 9.63 -1.08
C MET A 17 -7.37 9.49 -2.38
N ILE A 18 -7.73 10.26 -3.42
CA ILE A 18 -6.99 10.27 -4.68
C ILE A 18 -5.53 10.69 -4.43
N THR A 19 -5.30 11.76 -3.66
CA THR A 19 -3.95 12.21 -3.29
C THR A 19 -3.16 11.12 -2.57
N LEU A 20 -3.75 10.48 -1.55
CA LEU A 20 -3.06 9.41 -0.82
C LEU A 20 -2.74 8.21 -1.72
N HIS A 21 -3.65 7.82 -2.62
CA HIS A 21 -3.36 6.74 -3.57
C HIS A 21 -2.33 7.14 -4.63
N GLN A 22 -2.21 8.41 -5.00
CA GLN A 22 -1.14 8.92 -5.87
C GLN A 22 0.22 8.89 -5.16
N GLU A 23 0.29 9.37 -3.92
CA GLU A 23 1.49 9.32 -3.10
C GLU A 23 1.98 7.86 -2.91
N ALA A 24 1.04 6.94 -2.66
CA ALA A 24 1.36 5.52 -2.60
C ALA A 24 1.93 4.97 -3.92
N ILE A 25 1.44 5.44 -5.09
CA ILE A 25 1.99 5.07 -6.39
C ILE A 25 3.43 5.58 -6.52
N GLU A 26 3.68 6.83 -6.15
CA GLU A 26 5.01 7.44 -6.23
C GLU A 26 6.02 6.67 -5.39
N GLN A 27 5.69 6.33 -4.14
CA GLN A 27 6.59 5.53 -3.29
C GLN A 27 6.88 4.16 -3.89
N LEU A 28 5.86 3.47 -4.44
CA LEU A 28 6.05 2.17 -5.08
C LEU A 28 6.85 2.25 -6.39
N GLU A 29 6.72 3.34 -7.16
CA GLU A 29 7.50 3.56 -8.37
C GLU A 29 8.98 3.81 -8.04
N LEU A 30 9.26 4.62 -7.01
CA LEU A 30 10.62 4.85 -6.51
C LEU A 30 11.25 3.57 -5.94
N MET A 31 10.48 2.80 -5.15
CA MET A 31 10.89 1.49 -4.67
C MET A 31 11.23 0.55 -5.83
N ARG A 32 10.36 0.49 -6.85
CA ARG A 32 10.60 -0.36 -8.03
C ARG A 32 11.85 0.06 -8.79
N SER A 33 12.06 1.36 -9.00
CA SER A 33 13.24 1.87 -9.69
C SER A 33 14.53 1.59 -8.95
N SER A 34 14.54 1.71 -7.62
CA SER A 34 15.71 1.35 -6.80
C SER A 34 15.99 -0.15 -6.84
N ALA A 35 14.96 -1.00 -6.72
CA ALA A 35 15.09 -2.44 -6.79
C ALA A 35 15.61 -2.93 -8.17
N ASP A 36 15.10 -2.35 -9.26
CA ASP A 36 15.54 -2.66 -10.63
C ASP A 36 16.99 -2.17 -10.86
N ALA A 37 17.37 -0.99 -10.33
CA ALA A 37 18.74 -0.50 -10.45
C ALA A 37 19.75 -1.33 -9.65
N ALA A 38 19.36 -1.81 -8.47
CA ALA A 38 20.20 -2.64 -7.60
C ALA A 38 20.58 -3.98 -8.24
N GLU A 39 19.74 -4.51 -9.14
CA GLU A 39 20.03 -5.75 -9.89
C GLU A 39 21.27 -5.61 -10.80
N HIS A 40 21.56 -4.39 -11.25
CA HIS A 40 22.68 -4.09 -12.14
C HIS A 40 23.86 -3.40 -11.43
N ALA A 41 23.74 -3.12 -10.13
CA ALA A 41 24.78 -2.50 -9.33
C ALA A 41 25.66 -3.54 -8.61
N THR A 42 26.89 -3.15 -8.27
CA THR A 42 27.81 -3.95 -7.45
C THR A 42 28.23 -3.18 -6.20
N ASP A 43 28.69 -3.92 -5.19
CA ASP A 43 29.30 -3.41 -3.96
C ASP A 43 28.40 -2.39 -3.23
N SER A 44 29.02 -1.37 -2.60
CA SER A 44 28.35 -0.34 -1.81
C SER A 44 27.18 0.39 -2.50
N MET A 45 27.16 0.45 -3.83
CA MET A 45 26.05 1.06 -4.56
C MET A 45 24.81 0.18 -4.52
N ARG A 46 24.98 -1.15 -4.57
CA ARG A 46 23.89 -2.09 -4.40
C ARG A 46 23.30 -2.00 -3.00
N ASP A 47 24.15 -1.95 -1.97
CA ASP A 47 23.70 -1.83 -0.58
C ASP A 47 22.92 -0.53 -0.34
N SER A 48 23.38 0.58 -0.95
CA SER A 48 22.69 1.87 -0.89
C SER A 48 21.32 1.83 -1.57
N LEU A 49 21.22 1.18 -2.74
CA LEU A 49 19.96 1.03 -3.46
C LEU A 49 18.98 0.11 -2.73
N ASP A 50 19.48 -0.95 -2.10
CA ASP A 50 18.67 -1.83 -1.26
C ASP A 50 18.10 -1.06 -0.06
N SER A 51 18.91 -0.28 0.65
CA SER A 51 18.42 0.60 1.72
C SER A 51 17.36 1.60 1.21
N MET A 52 17.56 2.19 0.03
CA MET A 52 16.54 3.05 -0.59
C MET A 52 15.23 2.31 -0.86
N THR A 53 15.31 1.06 -1.35
CA THR A 53 14.12 0.24 -1.58
C THR A 53 13.36 -0.04 -0.28
N GLU A 54 14.05 -0.30 0.84
CA GLU A 54 13.41 -0.47 2.16
C GLU A 54 12.74 0.82 2.62
N ASN A 55 13.44 1.96 2.52
CA ASN A 55 12.91 3.26 2.94
C ASN A 55 11.62 3.62 2.17
N HIS A 56 11.57 3.35 0.87
CA HIS A 56 10.37 3.58 0.07
C HIS A 56 9.24 2.59 0.40
N TRP A 57 9.56 1.36 0.80
CA TRP A 57 8.56 0.42 1.31
C TRP A 57 7.95 0.91 2.63
N GLU A 58 8.76 1.42 3.54
CA GLU A 58 8.28 1.97 4.81
C GLU A 58 7.41 3.21 4.60
N ALA A 59 7.86 4.15 3.75
CA ALA A 59 7.08 5.32 3.38
C ALA A 59 5.74 4.93 2.74
N TYR A 60 5.73 3.90 1.88
CA TYR A 60 4.49 3.35 1.34
C TYR A 60 3.55 2.81 2.43
N MET A 61 4.09 2.09 3.43
CA MET A 61 3.30 1.56 4.54
C MET A 61 2.71 2.67 5.42
N ASP A 62 3.40 3.80 5.57
CA ASP A 62 2.88 4.99 6.26
C ASP A 62 1.71 5.63 5.49
N VAL A 63 1.84 5.77 4.17
CA VAL A 63 0.73 6.25 3.31
C VAL A 63 -0.47 5.30 3.39
N LEU A 64 -0.22 3.98 3.41
CA LEU A 64 -1.26 2.97 3.57
C LEU A 64 -1.95 3.07 4.94
N HIS A 65 -1.22 3.38 6.00
CA HIS A 65 -1.80 3.67 7.30
C HIS A 65 -2.74 4.87 7.22
N MET A 66 -2.33 5.97 6.58
CA MET A 66 -3.18 7.14 6.37
C MET A 66 -4.46 6.79 5.58
N ILE A 67 -4.35 6.05 4.49
CA ILE A 67 -5.52 5.52 3.73
C ILE A 67 -6.46 4.75 4.66
N SER A 68 -5.90 3.91 5.54
CA SER A 68 -6.67 3.07 6.47
C SER A 68 -7.37 3.85 7.58
N LEU A 69 -6.86 5.04 7.95
CA LEU A 69 -7.54 5.95 8.88
C LEU A 69 -8.81 6.56 8.26
N HIS A 70 -8.86 6.65 6.93
CA HIS A 70 -10.01 7.17 6.19
C HIS A 70 -10.94 6.06 5.68
N ASP A 71 -10.43 4.86 5.37
CA ASP A 71 -11.19 3.73 4.85
C ASP A 71 -11.16 2.54 5.82
N ASP A 72 -12.18 2.44 6.69
CA ASP A 72 -12.35 1.33 7.63
C ASP A 72 -12.36 -0.05 6.95
N SER A 73 -12.87 -0.13 5.71
CA SER A 73 -12.88 -1.41 4.97
C SER A 73 -11.47 -1.80 4.55
N MET A 74 -10.62 -0.83 4.17
CA MET A 74 -9.22 -1.07 3.90
C MET A 74 -8.49 -1.55 5.15
N ALA A 75 -8.70 -0.88 6.28
CA ALA A 75 -8.10 -1.26 7.56
C ALA A 75 -8.45 -2.72 7.94
N ASN A 76 -9.70 -3.12 7.72
CA ASN A 76 -10.16 -4.49 7.98
C ASN A 76 -9.51 -5.52 7.04
N SER A 77 -9.44 -5.22 5.74
CA SER A 77 -8.76 -6.09 4.78
C SER A 77 -7.28 -6.26 5.13
N ILE A 78 -6.57 -5.21 5.51
CA ILE A 78 -5.16 -5.28 5.91
C ILE A 78 -4.99 -6.15 7.17
N LYS A 79 -5.80 -5.92 8.21
CA LYS A 79 -5.77 -6.71 9.44
C LYS A 79 -6.03 -8.20 9.20
N LYS A 80 -6.92 -8.55 8.28
CA LYS A 80 -7.23 -9.95 7.92
C LYS A 80 -5.99 -10.70 7.41
N TYR A 81 -5.06 -10.02 6.75
CA TYR A 81 -3.81 -10.60 6.28
C TYR A 81 -2.67 -10.54 7.32
N GLY A 82 -2.98 -10.20 8.58
CA GLY A 82 -2.00 -10.16 9.67
C GLY A 82 -0.99 -9.01 9.56
N LEU A 83 -1.23 -8.05 8.68
CA LEU A 83 -0.36 -6.90 8.46
C LEU A 83 -0.50 -5.93 9.63
N LYS A 84 0.58 -5.73 10.38
CA LYS A 84 0.67 -4.66 11.38
C LYS A 84 1.02 -3.36 10.67
N LEU A 85 0.06 -2.44 10.59
CA LEU A 85 0.37 -1.05 10.29
C LEU A 85 1.14 -0.51 11.50
N ARG A 86 2.25 0.20 11.26
CA ARG A 86 3.28 0.50 12.27
C ARG A 86 2.68 1.22 13.49
N ASP A 87 2.66 0.53 14.64
CA ASP A 87 2.56 1.14 15.97
C ASP A 87 4.00 1.20 16.53
N ASN A 88 4.77 2.19 16.08
CA ASN A 88 6.02 2.72 16.63
C ASN A 88 7.22 1.83 17.04
N GLU A 89 7.22 0.51 16.90
CA GLU A 89 8.43 -0.29 17.20
C GLU A 89 8.64 -1.39 16.15
N THR A 90 9.67 -1.23 15.30
CA THR A 90 10.16 -2.30 14.44
C THR A 90 11.62 -2.57 14.79
N GLU A 91 11.90 -3.82 15.20
CA GLU A 91 13.24 -4.34 15.36
C GLU A 91 13.94 -4.37 13.99
N GLU A 92 15.15 -3.80 13.91
CA GLU A 92 16.06 -3.88 12.76
C GLU A 92 16.52 -5.34 12.57
N ASN A 93 15.65 -6.17 11.98
CA ASN A 93 16.10 -7.44 11.42
C ASN A 93 16.59 -7.16 10.00
N GLU A 94 17.83 -7.57 9.70
CA GLU A 94 18.40 -7.55 8.35
C GLU A 94 17.46 -8.32 7.40
N ARG A 95 16.69 -7.59 6.58
CA ARG A 95 15.78 -8.19 5.60
C ARG A 95 16.61 -8.75 4.44
N GLN A 96 16.45 -10.04 4.17
CA GLN A 96 17.11 -10.67 3.04
C GLN A 96 16.18 -10.59 1.83
N TRP A 97 16.53 -9.70 0.90
CA TRP A 97 15.84 -9.57 -0.38
C TRP A 97 15.74 -10.93 -1.10
N GLY A 98 14.51 -11.40 -1.27
CA GLY A 98 14.21 -12.59 -2.05
C GLY A 98 14.34 -12.35 -3.56
N ASN A 99 13.50 -13.03 -4.34
CA ASN A 99 13.55 -12.93 -5.80
C ASN A 99 13.13 -11.52 -6.28
N ARG A 100 14.10 -10.75 -6.79
CA ARG A 100 13.88 -9.37 -7.28
C ARG A 100 12.90 -9.27 -8.44
N LEU A 101 12.96 -10.20 -9.39
CA LEU A 101 11.99 -10.23 -10.50
C LEU A 101 10.56 -10.39 -9.97
N LEU A 102 10.37 -11.28 -8.99
CA LEU A 102 9.08 -11.44 -8.33
C LEU A 102 8.66 -10.17 -7.60
N LEU A 103 9.57 -9.52 -6.85
CA LEU A 103 9.32 -8.24 -6.19
C LEU A 103 8.85 -7.17 -7.18
N THR A 104 9.58 -6.95 -8.27
CA THR A 104 9.24 -5.96 -9.31
C THR A 104 7.87 -6.24 -9.93
N LEU A 105 7.51 -7.50 -10.17
CA LEU A 105 6.19 -7.89 -10.68
C LEU A 105 5.07 -7.64 -9.65
N LEU A 106 5.33 -7.93 -8.37
CA LEU A 106 4.39 -7.65 -7.29
C LEU A 106 4.17 -6.14 -7.11
N LEU A 107 5.24 -5.34 -7.12
CA LEU A 107 5.17 -3.88 -7.06
C LEU A 107 4.37 -3.29 -8.22
N LEU A 108 4.59 -3.78 -9.44
CA LEU A 108 3.80 -3.37 -10.61
C LEU A 108 2.32 -3.73 -10.44
N GLY A 109 2.03 -4.91 -9.89
CA GLY A 109 0.67 -5.33 -9.54
C GLY A 109 0.01 -4.38 -8.55
N LEU A 110 0.73 -4.00 -7.50
CA LEU A 110 0.27 -3.10 -6.45
C LEU A 110 0.01 -1.68 -6.98
N ILE A 111 0.93 -1.12 -7.77
CA ILE A 111 0.76 0.18 -8.45
C ILE A 111 -0.53 0.20 -9.28
N ARG A 112 -0.78 -0.86 -10.06
CA ARG A 112 -2.01 -0.97 -10.87
C ARG A 112 -3.28 -0.99 -10.01
N ARG A 113 -3.21 -1.39 -8.74
CA ARG A 113 -4.36 -1.43 -7.81
C ARG A 113 -4.61 -0.04 -7.23
N HIS A 114 -3.57 0.67 -6.81
CA HIS A 114 -3.69 2.09 -6.45
C HIS A 114 -4.24 2.95 -7.60
N ARG A 115 -3.79 2.73 -8.84
CA ARG A 115 -4.35 3.42 -10.03
C ARG A 115 -5.85 3.16 -10.21
N ARG A 116 -6.33 1.94 -9.92
CA ARG A 116 -7.79 1.64 -9.95
C ARG A 116 -8.54 2.36 -8.83
N PHE A 117 -7.98 2.48 -7.64
CA PHE A 117 -8.57 3.30 -6.58
C PHE A 117 -8.72 4.76 -6.99
N VAL A 118 -7.69 5.37 -7.58
CA VAL A 118 -7.76 6.74 -8.11
C VAL A 118 -8.91 6.89 -9.11
N GLN A 119 -9.06 5.93 -10.04
CA GLN A 119 -10.15 5.92 -11.00
C GLN A 119 -11.52 5.81 -10.32
N PHE A 120 -11.68 4.92 -9.35
CA PHE A 120 -12.95 4.72 -8.66
C PHE A 120 -13.37 5.94 -7.83
N TYR A 121 -12.42 6.56 -7.12
CA TYR A 121 -12.72 7.78 -6.38
C TYR A 121 -13.05 8.96 -7.29
N SER A 122 -12.48 9.01 -8.50
CA SER A 122 -12.81 10.03 -9.51
C SER A 122 -14.20 9.87 -10.14
N GLN A 123 -14.83 8.69 -10.00
CA GLN A 123 -16.13 8.35 -10.61
C GLN A 123 -17.32 8.44 -9.64
N ARG A 124 -17.18 9.13 -8.50
CA ARG A 124 -18.26 9.24 -7.50
C ARG A 124 -19.47 9.99 -8.09
N GLY A 125 -20.64 9.34 -8.07
CA GLY A 125 -21.89 9.86 -8.68
C GLY A 125 -22.32 9.13 -9.96
N ASN A 126 -21.59 8.10 -10.39
CA ASN A 126 -21.93 7.29 -11.56
C ASN A 126 -23.17 6.39 -11.29
N PRO A 127 -24.08 6.21 -12.26
CA PRO A 127 -25.21 5.27 -12.16
C PRO A 127 -24.82 3.81 -11.84
N MET A 128 -23.55 3.42 -12.04
CA MET A 128 -23.01 2.09 -11.70
C MET A 128 -22.48 1.98 -10.25
N GLY A 129 -23.09 2.70 -9.30
CA GLY A 129 -22.59 2.81 -7.92
C GLY A 129 -22.44 1.48 -7.17
N GLU A 130 -23.32 0.50 -7.40
CA GLU A 130 -23.21 -0.83 -6.76
C GLU A 130 -22.04 -1.64 -7.33
N TYR A 131 -21.84 -1.61 -8.64
CA TYR A 131 -20.70 -2.26 -9.29
C TYR A 131 -19.37 -1.68 -8.79
N LEU A 132 -19.28 -0.35 -8.68
CA LEU A 132 -18.09 0.32 -8.16
C LEU A 132 -17.81 -0.06 -6.71
N ARG A 133 -18.86 -0.21 -5.88
CA ARG A 133 -18.71 -0.63 -4.47
C ARG A 133 -18.16 -2.04 -4.35
N ASN A 134 -18.69 -2.99 -5.12
CA ASN A 134 -18.20 -4.37 -5.14
C ASN A 134 -16.76 -4.45 -5.67
N SER A 135 -16.46 -3.66 -6.70
CA SER A 135 -15.10 -3.58 -7.25
C SER A 135 -14.10 -3.02 -6.23
N LEU A 136 -14.47 -1.97 -5.50
CA LEU A 136 -13.64 -1.42 -4.41
C LEU A 136 -13.38 -2.45 -3.30
N ALA A 137 -14.37 -3.26 -2.93
CA ALA A 137 -14.17 -4.32 -1.95
C ALA A 137 -13.13 -5.36 -2.42
N MET A 138 -13.24 -5.81 -3.67
CA MET A 138 -12.25 -6.73 -4.26
C MET A 138 -10.85 -6.10 -4.36
N GLU A 139 -10.75 -4.82 -4.74
CA GLU A 139 -9.45 -4.15 -4.82
C GLU A 139 -8.75 -4.05 -3.46
N ARG A 140 -9.48 -3.85 -2.36
CA ARG A 140 -8.90 -3.82 -0.99
C ARG A 140 -8.29 -5.17 -0.62
N GLU A 141 -9.02 -6.25 -0.88
CA GLU A 141 -8.52 -7.62 -0.62
C GLU A 141 -7.30 -7.94 -1.48
N HIS A 142 -7.33 -7.57 -2.77
CA HIS A 142 -6.17 -7.74 -3.63
C HIS A 142 -4.97 -6.95 -3.13
N LEU A 143 -5.17 -5.68 -2.78
CA LEU A 143 -4.11 -4.81 -2.26
C LEU A 143 -3.46 -5.42 -1.01
N ALA A 144 -4.26 -5.84 -0.02
CA ALA A 144 -3.76 -6.49 1.18
C ALA A 144 -2.99 -7.80 0.87
N LYS A 145 -3.47 -8.61 -0.07
CA LYS A 145 -2.79 -9.83 -0.52
C LYS A 145 -1.43 -9.54 -1.15
N PHE A 146 -1.34 -8.53 -2.02
CA PHE A 146 -0.06 -8.15 -2.66
C PHE A 146 0.95 -7.67 -1.61
N ILE A 147 0.52 -6.86 -0.64
CA ILE A 147 1.40 -6.41 0.45
C ILE A 147 1.91 -7.59 1.26
N SER A 148 1.03 -8.53 1.63
CA SER A 148 1.43 -9.74 2.34
C SER A 148 2.46 -10.57 1.57
N MET A 149 2.32 -10.67 0.24
CA MET A 149 3.30 -11.34 -0.61
C MET A 149 4.64 -10.59 -0.67
N ILE A 150 4.61 -9.26 -0.75
CA ILE A 150 5.84 -8.45 -0.76
C ILE A 150 6.58 -8.58 0.57
N ASN A 151 5.88 -8.49 1.70
CA ASN A 151 6.46 -8.71 3.04
C ASN A 151 7.00 -10.13 3.27
N TYR A 152 6.62 -11.10 2.44
CA TYR A 152 7.19 -12.44 2.48
C TYR A 152 8.43 -12.57 1.58
N VAL A 153 8.53 -11.74 0.54
CA VAL A 153 9.65 -11.71 -0.40
C VAL A 153 10.79 -10.82 0.11
N MET A 154 10.49 -9.81 0.92
CA MET A 154 11.45 -8.98 1.66
C MET A 154 11.75 -9.60 3.02
#